data_AF-A0A243SHZ8-F1
#
_entry.id   AF-A0A243SHZ8-F1
#
_cell.length_a   1.000
_cell.length_b   1.000
_cell.length_c   1.000
_cell.angle_alpha   90.00
_cell.angle_beta   90.00
_cell.angle_gamma   90.00
#
_symmetry.space_group_name_H-M   'P 1'
#
loop_
_entity.id
_entity.type
_entity.pdbx_description
1 polymer ?
#
loop_
_entity_poly.entity_id
_entity_poly.type
_entity_poly.pdbx_seq_one_letter_code
_entity_poly.pdbx_strand_id
1 'polypeptide(L)'
;MSRKTNFVFKVLQVVSWIIFVGLCIQAGGFIFNTVFTLLLNPAGASKFWTEVDLEALYYFNQSHYVTLTVLMCIVAVLKAILFYTIVLVFHSKKIDLAQPFNDSLKKFIDLVASISFGIGLFSLWGAGFTKNLIQDGLQMPNVADLSFGGGDVWWFTSVILLVIGQIIKKGIEMQQENELTI
;
A
#
# COMPACT_ATOMS: atom_id res chain seq x y z
N MET A 1 -6.99 -21.44 24.12
CA MET A 1 -6.85 -21.25 22.65
C MET A 1 -6.12 -22.44 22.05
N SER A 2 -6.62 -23.03 20.96
CA SER A 2 -6.09 -24.25 20.33
C SER A 2 -4.67 -24.07 19.75
N ARG A 3 -3.79 -25.09 19.90
CA ARG A 3 -2.39 -25.07 19.46
C ARG A 3 -2.19 -24.69 17.99
N LYS A 4 -3.15 -25.04 17.10
CA LYS A 4 -3.09 -24.73 15.66
C LYS A 4 -3.32 -23.25 15.35
N THR A 5 -4.23 -22.58 16.08
CA THR A 5 -4.54 -21.15 15.91
C THR A 5 -3.32 -20.27 16.22
N ASN A 6 -2.53 -20.66 17.23
CA ASN A 6 -1.30 -19.96 17.59
C ASN A 6 -0.20 -20.06 16.52
N PHE A 7 -0.15 -21.17 15.77
CA PHE A 7 0.85 -21.34 14.71
C PHE A 7 0.53 -20.46 13.50
N VAL A 8 -0.71 -20.49 13.00
CA VAL A 8 -1.14 -19.67 11.85
C VAL A 8 -0.93 -18.18 12.13
N PHE A 9 -1.29 -17.72 13.32
CA PHE A 9 -1.12 -16.33 13.73
C PHE A 9 0.36 -15.90 13.75
N LYS A 10 1.24 -16.78 14.27
CA LYS A 10 2.68 -16.53 14.31
C LYS A 10 3.30 -16.48 12.90
N VAL A 11 2.87 -17.37 12.00
CA VAL A 11 3.33 -17.35 10.60
C VAL A 11 2.90 -16.06 9.92
N LEU A 12 1.63 -15.66 10.06
CA LEU A 12 1.11 -14.43 9.45
C LEU A 12 1.82 -13.18 9.98
N GLN A 13 2.14 -13.16 11.28
CA GLN A 13 2.93 -12.09 11.90
C GLN A 13 4.35 -11.99 11.31
N VAL A 14 5.07 -13.11 11.19
CA VAL A 14 6.43 -13.14 10.63
C VAL A 14 6.43 -12.69 9.18
N VAL A 15 5.50 -13.21 8.37
CA VAL A 15 5.35 -12.84 6.96
C VAL A 15 5.05 -11.35 6.81
N SER A 16 4.14 -10.81 7.63
CA SER A 16 3.80 -9.38 7.60
C SER A 16 5.00 -8.49 7.94
N TRP A 17 5.84 -8.91 8.90
CA TRP A 17 7.08 -8.21 9.25
C TRP A 17 8.10 -8.19 8.11
N ILE A 18 8.31 -9.33 7.45
CA ILE A 18 9.24 -9.42 6.31
C ILE A 18 8.79 -8.50 5.18
N ILE A 19 7.49 -8.52 4.84
CA ILE A 19 6.94 -7.66 3.78
C ILE A 19 7.06 -6.19 4.17
N PHE A 20 6.74 -5.84 5.42
CA PHE A 20 6.85 -4.47 5.92
C PHE A 20 8.27 -3.91 5.76
N VAL A 21 9.29 -4.67 6.18
CA VAL A 21 10.70 -4.24 6.06
C VAL A 21 11.09 -4.04 4.60
N GLY A 22 10.69 -4.97 3.71
CA GLY A 22 10.95 -4.83 2.27
C GLY A 22 10.33 -3.56 1.67
N LEU A 23 9.08 -3.26 2.03
CA LEU A 23 8.38 -2.05 1.58
C LEU A 23 9.01 -0.77 2.13
N CYS A 24 9.51 -0.77 3.37
CA CYS A 24 10.26 0.36 3.93
C CYS A 24 11.56 0.63 3.18
N ILE A 25 12.31 -0.42 2.82
CA ILE A 25 13.53 -0.30 2.02
C ILE A 25 13.21 0.29 0.64
N GLN A 26 12.16 -0.21 -0.01
CA GLN A 26 11.70 0.31 -1.30
C GLN A 26 11.28 1.78 -1.23
N ALA A 27 10.43 2.15 -0.25
CA ALA A 27 9.97 3.52 -0.08
C ALA A 27 11.11 4.48 0.24
N GLY A 28 12.02 4.09 1.14
CA GLY A 28 13.22 4.87 1.46
C GLY A 28 14.13 5.05 0.25
N GLY A 29 14.29 4.00 -0.55
CA GLY A 29 15.02 4.01 -1.82
C GLY A 29 14.47 5.01 -2.84
N PHE A 30 13.17 4.96 -3.10
CA PHE A 30 12.52 5.90 -4.02
C PHE A 30 12.64 7.34 -3.55
N ILE A 31 12.41 7.60 -2.26
CA ILE A 31 12.52 8.96 -1.71
C ILE A 31 13.96 9.46 -1.83
N PHE A 32 14.93 8.65 -1.41
CA PHE A 32 16.34 9.01 -1.47
C PHE A 32 16.79 9.29 -2.91
N ASN A 33 16.49 8.40 -3.86
CA ASN A 33 16.90 8.58 -5.25
C ASN A 33 16.17 9.75 -5.93
N THR A 34 14.90 9.99 -5.59
CA THR A 34 14.20 11.20 -6.06
C THR A 34 14.92 12.47 -5.62
N VAL A 35 15.25 12.58 -4.32
CA VAL A 35 15.92 13.76 -3.76
C VAL A 35 17.36 13.88 -4.28
N PHE A 36 18.10 12.78 -4.34
CA PHE A 36 19.47 12.74 -4.82
C PHE A 36 19.57 13.18 -6.29
N THR A 37 18.71 12.66 -7.16
CA THR A 37 18.73 13.01 -8.58
C THR A 37 18.33 14.46 -8.83
N LEU A 38 17.41 15.01 -8.03
CA LEU A 38 16.96 16.39 -8.19
C LEU A 38 17.94 17.43 -7.64
N LEU A 39 18.64 17.13 -6.54
CA LEU A 39 19.45 18.12 -5.82
C LEU A 39 20.95 17.97 -6.03
N LEU A 40 21.44 16.77 -6.35
CA LEU A 40 22.87 16.46 -6.30
C LEU A 40 23.41 15.99 -7.65
N ASN A 41 22.75 15.02 -8.30
CA ASN A 41 23.29 14.45 -9.53
C ASN A 41 22.21 13.93 -10.50
N PRO A 42 22.03 14.58 -11.67
CA PRO A 42 21.12 14.12 -12.72
C PRO A 42 21.38 12.69 -13.21
N ALA A 43 22.62 12.20 -13.11
CA ALA A 43 22.98 10.82 -13.48
C ALA A 43 22.30 9.76 -12.60
N GLY A 44 21.71 10.15 -11.46
CA GLY A 44 20.88 9.26 -10.65
C GLY A 44 19.59 8.81 -11.35
N ALA A 45 19.15 9.50 -12.41
CA ALA A 45 17.97 9.12 -13.17
C ALA A 45 18.12 7.78 -13.90
N SER A 46 19.32 7.45 -14.40
CA SER A 46 19.55 6.19 -15.14
C SER A 46 19.64 4.96 -14.26
N LYS A 47 19.88 5.15 -12.97
CA LYS A 47 19.94 4.10 -11.94
C LYS A 47 18.98 4.41 -10.80
N PHE A 48 17.74 4.77 -11.15
CA PHE A 48 16.78 5.28 -10.19
C PHE A 48 16.41 4.24 -9.13
N TRP A 49 16.17 2.97 -9.51
CA TRP A 49 16.00 1.88 -8.56
C TRP A 49 16.08 0.52 -9.24
N THR A 50 17.03 -0.33 -8.84
CA THR A 50 17.24 -1.66 -9.46
C THR A 50 17.33 -1.54 -11.00
N GLU A 51 16.33 -2.00 -11.75
CA GLU A 51 16.26 -1.97 -13.22
C GLU A 51 15.52 -0.74 -13.79
N VAL A 52 15.13 0.22 -12.95
CA VAL A 52 14.36 1.40 -13.37
C VAL A 52 15.28 2.50 -13.89
N ASP A 53 15.26 2.69 -15.21
CA ASP A 53 15.89 3.80 -15.92
C ASP A 53 14.86 4.90 -16.26
N LEU A 54 15.07 6.10 -15.73
CA LEU A 54 14.24 7.29 -15.96
C LEU A 54 15.04 8.44 -16.61
N GLU A 55 16.23 8.15 -17.15
CA GLU A 55 17.11 9.14 -17.78
C GLU A 55 16.41 9.86 -18.94
N ALA A 56 15.78 9.09 -19.83
CA ALA A 56 15.02 9.62 -20.96
C ALA A 56 13.90 10.58 -20.51
N LEU A 57 13.20 10.25 -19.43
CA LEU A 57 12.14 11.09 -18.87
C LEU A 57 12.69 12.38 -18.25
N TYR A 58 13.82 12.28 -17.54
CA TYR A 58 14.46 13.42 -16.90
C TYR A 58 14.89 14.48 -17.93
N TYR A 59 15.51 14.05 -19.03
CA TYR A 59 15.95 14.95 -20.11
C TYR A 59 14.79 15.46 -20.98
N PHE A 60 13.70 14.70 -21.10
CA PHE A 60 12.51 15.16 -21.80
C PHE A 60 11.81 16.29 -21.03
N ASN A 61 11.47 16.05 -19.76
CA ASN A 61 10.81 17.04 -18.93
C ASN A 61 10.98 16.74 -17.44
N GLN A 62 11.70 17.62 -16.74
CA GLN A 62 11.96 17.50 -15.30
C GLN A 62 10.67 17.50 -14.47
N SER A 63 9.62 18.21 -14.88
CA SER A 63 8.31 18.19 -14.20
C SER A 63 7.64 16.82 -14.31
N HIS A 64 7.75 16.16 -15.47
CA HIS A 64 7.20 14.81 -15.64
C HIS A 64 7.98 13.78 -14.83
N TYR A 65 9.30 13.92 -14.75
CA TYR A 65 10.13 13.13 -13.85
C TYR A 65 9.69 13.28 -12.39
N VAL A 66 9.59 14.51 -11.86
CA VAL A 66 9.14 14.75 -10.48
C VAL A 66 7.75 14.17 -10.24
N THR A 67 6.82 14.37 -11.18
CA THR A 67 5.45 13.85 -11.07
C THR A 67 5.45 12.32 -10.94
N LEU A 68 6.18 11.62 -11.80
CA LEU A 68 6.26 10.17 -11.77
C LEU A 68 6.88 9.68 -10.45
N THR A 69 8.04 10.22 -10.07
CA THR A 69 8.77 9.75 -8.89
C THR A 69 8.03 10.06 -7.58
N VAL A 70 7.29 11.17 -7.51
CA VAL A 70 6.41 11.47 -6.38
C VAL A 70 5.26 10.46 -6.30
N LEU A 71 4.63 10.11 -7.43
CA LEU A 71 3.60 9.05 -7.45
C LEU A 71 4.17 7.70 -6.99
N MET A 72 5.38 7.33 -7.42
CA MET A 72 6.07 6.12 -6.97
C MET A 72 6.29 6.14 -5.44
N CYS A 73 6.78 7.26 -4.90
CA CYS A 73 6.97 7.44 -3.46
C CYS A 73 5.66 7.31 -2.69
N ILE A 74 4.57 7.96 -3.13
CA ILE A 74 3.26 7.89 -2.48
C ILE A 74 2.78 6.44 -2.43
N VAL A 75 2.83 5.71 -3.54
CA VAL A 75 2.40 4.31 -3.60
C VAL A 75 3.23 3.42 -2.67
N ALA A 76 4.57 3.56 -2.69
CA ALA A 76 5.45 2.78 -1.83
C ALA A 76 5.23 3.07 -0.33
N VAL A 77 5.07 4.34 0.04
CA VAL A 77 4.79 4.75 1.43
C VAL A 77 3.42 4.24 1.89
N LEU A 78 2.38 4.35 1.06
CA LEU A 78 1.05 3.84 1.42
C LEU A 78 1.07 2.32 1.63
N LYS A 79 1.78 1.56 0.78
CA LYS A 79 1.98 0.11 0.97
C LYS A 79 2.70 -0.17 2.31
N ALA A 80 3.75 0.58 2.63
CA ALA A 80 4.46 0.43 3.90
C ALA A 80 3.56 0.75 5.11
N ILE A 81 2.75 1.80 5.05
CA ILE A 81 1.78 2.16 6.11
C ILE A 81 0.71 1.07 6.28
N LEU A 82 0.22 0.50 5.19
CA LEU A 82 -0.76 -0.60 5.24
C LEU A 82 -0.18 -1.81 6.00
N PHE A 83 1.04 -2.24 5.65
CA PHE A 83 1.69 -3.37 6.33
C PHE A 83 2.11 -3.04 7.76
N TYR A 84 2.51 -1.80 8.05
CA TYR A 84 2.70 -1.34 9.42
C TYR A 84 1.42 -1.49 10.25
N THR A 85 0.27 -1.10 9.69
CA THR A 85 -1.04 -1.21 10.37
C THR A 85 -1.37 -2.67 10.68
N ILE A 86 -1.08 -3.58 9.74
CA ILE A 86 -1.23 -5.03 9.95
C ILE A 86 -0.31 -5.51 11.08
N VAL A 87 0.98 -5.16 11.04
CA VAL A 87 1.96 -5.53 12.09
C VAL A 87 1.54 -4.99 13.46
N LEU A 88 1.04 -3.76 13.53
CA LEU A 88 0.59 -3.12 14.75
C LEU A 88 -0.58 -3.87 15.38
N VAL A 89 -1.50 -4.43 14.58
CA VAL A 89 -2.61 -5.25 15.07
C VAL A 89 -2.12 -6.49 15.80
N PHE A 90 -1.11 -7.18 15.26
CA PHE A 90 -0.52 -8.36 15.91
C PHE A 90 0.12 -8.02 17.27
N HIS A 91 0.69 -6.82 17.42
CA HIS A 91 1.38 -6.41 18.63
C HIS A 91 0.44 -5.83 19.70
N SER A 92 -0.56 -5.04 19.29
CA SER A 92 -1.35 -4.24 20.21
C SER A 92 -2.45 -5.02 20.96
N LYS A 93 -2.72 -6.30 20.60
CA LYS A 93 -3.79 -7.15 21.16
C LYS A 93 -5.18 -6.51 21.23
N LYS A 94 -5.40 -5.39 20.51
CA LYS A 94 -6.66 -4.64 20.53
C LYS A 94 -7.78 -5.34 19.78
N ILE A 95 -7.45 -6.31 18.93
CA ILE A 95 -8.42 -7.16 18.27
C ILE A 95 -8.56 -8.43 19.11
N ASP A 96 -9.59 -8.43 19.95
CA ASP A 96 -9.98 -9.66 20.65
C ASP A 96 -10.67 -10.59 19.65
N LEU A 97 -9.97 -11.65 19.25
CA LEU A 97 -10.53 -12.68 18.37
C LEU A 97 -11.60 -13.52 19.07
N ALA A 98 -11.74 -13.44 20.40
CA ALA A 98 -12.84 -14.06 21.13
C ALA A 98 -14.15 -13.29 20.95
N GLN A 99 -14.09 -11.96 20.76
CA GLN A 99 -15.22 -11.11 20.40
C GLN A 99 -14.92 -10.34 19.10
N PRO A 100 -15.06 -11.00 17.93
CA PRO A 100 -14.64 -10.44 16.65
C PRO A 100 -15.48 -9.22 16.22
N PHE A 101 -16.73 -9.09 16.66
CA PHE A 101 -17.58 -7.95 16.31
C PHE A 101 -17.42 -6.83 17.34
N ASN A 102 -16.32 -6.08 17.22
CA ASN A 102 -16.07 -4.91 18.06
C ASN A 102 -15.65 -3.70 17.21
N ASP A 103 -15.77 -2.50 17.79
CA ASP A 103 -15.41 -1.25 17.12
C ASP A 103 -13.94 -1.18 16.70
N SER A 104 -13.05 -1.88 17.40
CA SER A 104 -11.61 -1.90 17.08
C SER A 104 -11.35 -2.62 15.76
N LEU A 105 -12.00 -3.77 15.53
CA LEU A 105 -11.92 -4.49 14.25
C LEU A 105 -12.51 -3.65 13.11
N LYS A 106 -13.67 -3.03 13.34
CA LYS A 106 -14.33 -2.17 12.35
C LYS A 106 -13.44 -1.00 11.92
N LYS A 107 -12.85 -0.28 12.89
CA LYS A 107 -11.90 0.81 12.62
C LYS A 107 -10.66 0.33 11.88
N PHE A 108 -10.14 -0.86 12.22
CA PHE A 108 -9.02 -1.45 11.50
C PHE A 108 -9.37 -1.74 10.04
N ILE A 109 -10.51 -2.38 9.78
CA ILE A 109 -10.97 -2.68 8.41
C ILE A 109 -11.17 -1.39 7.61
N ASP A 110 -11.83 -0.38 8.19
CA ASP A 110 -12.05 0.92 7.54
C ASP A 110 -10.72 1.60 7.17
N LEU A 111 -9.72 1.53 8.06
CA LEU A 111 -8.40 2.09 7.83
C LEU A 111 -7.67 1.35 6.69
N VAL A 112 -7.65 0.01 6.71
CA VAL A 112 -6.99 -0.79 5.66
C VAL A 112 -7.71 -0.62 4.31
N ALA A 113 -9.04 -0.51 4.30
CA ALA A 113 -9.82 -0.20 3.10
C ALA A 113 -9.44 1.16 2.52
N SER A 114 -9.38 2.20 3.36
CA SER A 114 -9.01 3.56 2.95
C SER A 114 -7.60 3.64 2.38
N ILE A 115 -6.63 2.96 3.00
CA ILE A 115 -5.26 2.91 2.49
C ILE A 115 -5.20 2.13 1.17
N SER A 116 -5.89 0.99 1.08
CA SER A 116 -5.96 0.19 -0.16
C SER A 116 -6.56 0.98 -1.32
N PHE A 117 -7.58 1.80 -1.05
CA PHE A 117 -8.16 2.72 -2.02
C PHE A 117 -7.12 3.72 -2.52
N GLY A 118 -6.38 4.35 -1.60
CA GLY A 118 -5.31 5.27 -1.94
C GLY A 118 -4.23 4.61 -2.81
N ILE A 119 -3.78 3.40 -2.45
CA ILE A 119 -2.80 2.65 -3.24
C ILE A 119 -3.34 2.41 -4.66
N GLY A 120 -4.59 1.95 -4.79
CA GLY A 120 -5.22 1.72 -6.09
C GLY A 120 -5.32 2.98 -6.92
N LEU A 121 -5.81 4.08 -6.32
CA LEU A 121 -5.95 5.38 -6.98
C LEU A 121 -4.62 5.90 -7.54
N PHE A 122 -3.59 5.98 -6.71
CA PHE A 122 -2.28 6.51 -7.13
C PHE A 122 -1.54 5.55 -8.08
N SER A 123 -1.74 4.24 -7.94
CA SER A 123 -1.17 3.26 -8.88
C SER A 123 -1.80 3.35 -10.26
N LEU A 124 -3.13 3.47 -10.35
CA LEU A 124 -3.84 3.66 -11.62
C LEU A 124 -3.48 5.00 -12.26
N TRP A 125 -3.34 6.05 -11.47
CA TRP A 125 -2.87 7.34 -11.96
C TRP A 125 -1.44 7.26 -12.51
N GLY A 126 -0.51 6.68 -11.76
CA GLY A 126 0.87 6.47 -12.21
C GLY A 126 0.97 5.63 -13.48
N ALA A 127 0.17 4.56 -13.58
CA ALA A 127 0.08 3.73 -14.79
C ALA A 127 -0.47 4.51 -16.00
N GLY A 128 -1.54 5.29 -15.80
CA GLY A 128 -2.10 6.15 -16.84
C GLY A 128 -1.12 7.24 -17.28
N PHE A 129 -0.41 7.86 -16.34
CA PHE A 129 0.62 8.84 -16.62
C PHE A 129 1.78 8.23 -17.43
N THR A 130 2.26 7.04 -17.03
CA THR A 130 3.30 6.30 -17.77
C THR A 130 2.83 5.96 -19.20
N LYS A 131 1.57 5.56 -19.37
CA LYS A 131 0.99 5.28 -20.69
C LYS A 131 0.98 6.51 -21.60
N ASN A 132 0.64 7.68 -21.06
CA ASN A 132 0.67 8.92 -21.84
C ASN A 132 2.09 9.26 -22.30
N LEU A 133 3.09 9.10 -21.42
CA LEU A 133 4.51 9.31 -21.79
C LEU A 133 4.97 8.37 -22.91
N ILE A 134 4.52 7.11 -22.89
CA ILE A 134 4.81 6.15 -23.97
C ILE A 134 4.15 6.59 -25.29
N GLN A 135 2.92 7.14 -25.23
CA GLN A 135 2.24 7.68 -26.40
C GLN A 135 2.95 8.91 -26.99
N ASP A 136 3.63 9.69 -26.14
CA ASP A 136 4.49 10.81 -26.55
C ASP A 136 5.83 10.34 -27.17
N GLY A 137 6.06 9.03 -27.27
CA GLY A 137 7.23 8.42 -27.90
C GLY A 137 8.41 8.16 -26.97
N LEU A 138 8.23 8.31 -25.65
CA LEU A 138 9.28 8.04 -24.67
C LEU A 138 9.43 6.54 -24.39
N GLN A 139 10.68 6.09 -24.31
CA GLN A 139 11.00 4.77 -23.79
C GLN A 139 10.83 4.81 -22.26
N MET A 140 9.86 4.06 -21.76
CA MET A 140 9.53 4.00 -20.33
C MET A 140 9.65 2.56 -19.83
N PRO A 141 10.13 2.35 -18.58
CA PRO A 141 10.09 1.05 -17.93
C PRO A 141 8.67 0.50 -17.78
N ASN A 142 8.57 -0.80 -17.50
CA ASN A 142 7.28 -1.43 -17.27
C ASN A 142 6.62 -0.84 -16.01
N VAL A 143 5.30 -0.65 -16.06
CA VAL A 143 4.44 -0.19 -14.97
C VAL A 143 4.62 -1.03 -13.69
N ALA A 144 4.94 -2.31 -13.82
CA ALA A 144 5.26 -3.19 -12.70
C ALA A 144 6.52 -2.75 -11.94
N ASP A 145 7.59 -2.40 -12.65
CA ASP A 145 8.87 -1.99 -12.08
C ASP A 145 8.76 -0.59 -11.43
N LEU A 146 7.88 0.25 -11.96
CA LEU A 146 7.52 1.55 -11.38
C LEU A 146 6.63 1.45 -10.13
N SER A 147 6.36 0.25 -9.62
CA SER A 147 5.52 -0.01 -8.43
C SER A 147 4.03 0.35 -8.60
N PHE A 148 3.60 0.64 -9.82
CA PHE A 148 2.20 0.92 -10.20
C PHE A 148 1.42 -0.33 -10.60
N GLY A 149 2.07 -1.50 -10.66
CA GLY A 149 1.42 -2.77 -10.92
C GLY A 149 0.32 -3.11 -9.90
N GLY A 150 -0.80 -3.66 -10.40
CA GLY A 150 -1.93 -4.14 -9.59
C GLY A 150 -2.82 -3.04 -8.99
N GLY A 151 -2.84 -1.83 -9.57
CA GLY A 151 -3.69 -0.74 -9.08
C GLY A 151 -5.19 -1.09 -9.06
N ASP A 152 -5.65 -1.85 -10.05
CA ASP A 152 -6.99 -2.44 -10.12
C ASP A 152 -7.26 -3.43 -8.98
N VAL A 153 -6.30 -4.29 -8.66
CA VAL A 153 -6.39 -5.25 -7.55
C VAL A 153 -6.51 -4.52 -6.21
N TRP A 154 -5.71 -3.48 -5.98
CA TRP A 154 -5.78 -2.67 -4.76
C TRP A 154 -7.12 -1.92 -4.64
N TRP A 155 -7.59 -1.36 -5.75
CA TRP A 155 -8.88 -0.70 -5.80
C TRP A 155 -10.03 -1.67 -5.48
N PHE A 156 -10.02 -2.86 -6.09
CA PHE A 156 -11.02 -3.90 -5.81
C PHE A 156 -10.94 -4.42 -4.38
N THR A 157 -9.73 -4.55 -3.82
CA THR A 157 -9.50 -4.93 -2.42
C THR A 157 -10.14 -3.93 -1.47
N SER A 158 -10.03 -2.63 -1.74
CA SER A 158 -10.74 -1.60 -0.97
C SER A 158 -12.25 -1.83 -0.97
N VAL A 159 -12.86 -2.05 -2.14
CA VAL A 159 -14.30 -2.28 -2.26
C VAL A 159 -14.73 -3.50 -1.44
N ILE A 160 -13.99 -4.61 -1.53
CA ILE A 160 -14.26 -5.81 -0.73
C ILE A 160 -14.18 -5.50 0.76
N LEU A 161 -13.14 -4.81 1.20
CA LEU A 161 -12.96 -4.48 2.62
C LEU A 161 -14.06 -3.54 3.14
N LEU A 162 -14.54 -2.60 2.33
CA LEU A 162 -15.69 -1.76 2.69
C LEU A 162 -16.96 -2.60 2.87
N VAL A 163 -17.21 -3.57 1.98
CA VAL A 163 -18.34 -4.51 2.13
C VAL A 163 -18.22 -5.31 3.43
N ILE A 164 -17.03 -5.85 3.72
CA ILE A 164 -16.76 -6.56 4.97
C ILE A 164 -16.98 -5.63 6.18
N GLY A 165 -16.53 -4.38 6.11
CA GLY A 165 -16.74 -3.37 7.15
C GLY A 165 -18.22 -3.13 7.46
N GLN A 166 -19.09 -3.12 6.44
CA GLN A 166 -20.55 -3.04 6.64
C GLN A 166 -21.13 -4.28 7.33
N ILE A 167 -20.63 -5.48 6.99
CA ILE A 167 -21.05 -6.73 7.63
C ILE A 167 -20.66 -6.71 9.12
N ILE A 168 -19.42 -6.32 9.43
CA ILE A 168 -18.96 -6.20 10.82
C ILE A 168 -19.78 -5.17 11.59
N LYS A 169 -20.10 -4.01 10.98
CA LYS A 169 -20.96 -2.99 11.59
C LYS A 169 -22.32 -3.56 11.99
N LYS A 170 -23.00 -4.27 11.08
CA LYS A 170 -24.27 -4.94 11.40
C LYS A 170 -24.11 -6.01 12.48
N GLY A 171 -22.99 -6.73 12.48
CA GLY A 171 -22.67 -7.71 13.52
C GLY A 171 -22.55 -7.09 14.92
N ILE A 172 -21.92 -5.92 15.02
CA ILE A 172 -21.81 -5.15 16.28
C ILE A 172 -23.19 -4.72 16.77
N GLU A 173 -24.04 -4.17 15.87
CA GLU A 173 -25.40 -3.75 16.20
C GLU A 173 -26.23 -4.90 16.77
N MET A 174 -26.19 -6.08 16.14
CA MET A 174 -26.90 -7.28 16.63
C MET A 174 -26.38 -7.79 17.98
N GLN A 175 -25.07 -7.71 18.25
CA GLN A 175 -24.53 -8.10 19.55
C GLN A 175 -24.98 -7.17 20.66
N GLN A 176 -24.99 -5.86 20.40
CA GLN A 176 -25.45 -4.85 21.37
C GLN A 176 -26.93 -5.01 21.69
N GLU A 177 -27.78 -5.25 20.68
CA GLU A 177 -29.21 -5.48 20.90
C GLU A 177 -29.47 -6.72 21.77
N ASN A 178 -28.74 -7.81 21.53
CA ASN A 178 -28.89 -9.06 22.27
C ASN A 178 -28.39 -8.94 23.73
N GLU A 179 -27.34 -8.16 23.99
CA GLU A 179 -26.88 -7.87 25.35
C GLU A 179 -27.86 -6.99 26.14
N LEU A 180 -28.68 -6.18 25.46
CA LEU A 180 -29.69 -5.32 26.09
C LEU A 180 -31.03 -6.04 26.38
N THR A 181 -31.24 -7.23 25.82
CA THR A 181 -32.49 -8.00 25.99
C THR A 181 -32.39 -9.19 26.94
N ILE A 182 -31.19 -9.55 27.39
CA ILE A 182 -30.92 -10.59 28.41
C ILE A 182 -30.84 -9.92 29.80
#